data_AF-A0A6G2PZJ3-F1
#
_entry.id   AF-A0A6G2PZJ3-F1
#
_cell.length_a   1.000
_cell.length_b   1.000
_cell.length_c   1.000
_cell.angle_alpha   90.00
_cell.angle_beta   90.00
_cell.angle_gamma   90.00
#
_symmetry.space_group_name_H-M   'P 1'
#
loop_
_entity.id
_entity.type
_entity.pdbx_description
1 polymer ?
#
loop_
_entity_poly.entity_id
_entity_poly.type
_entity_poly.pdbx_seq_one_letter_code
_entity_poly.pdbx_strand_id
1 'polypeptide(L)'
;MQGEGTVAGEIPLSYAQLALWFNDRLQQGDASYNMPVALRLRGPLDIEVLRAALADVIGRHGALRTVFPDQDGTPYQRILDARDVETPLSVVPADEAALPGLIAAASRECFDLATEIPLRLRVFALGPQDHLVLLVQHHIAGDGWSMAPLARDLNTAYLARLAGQAPDWPPLAADFAEHAVAQHRSLGSLDDPDSGISSQLAYWKEALAGIPDCLPLPTDRPRPPVMSHEGDYFPWEIPAGL
;
A
#
# COMPACT_ATOMS: atom_id res chain seq x y z
N MET A 1 6.10 14.34 -30.91
CA MET A 1 6.50 12.92 -30.84
C MET A 1 5.88 12.39 -29.57
N GLN A 2 4.65 11.87 -29.66
CA GLN A 2 4.35 10.44 -29.78
C GLN A 2 4.87 9.66 -28.58
N GLY A 3 3.92 9.14 -27.80
CA GLY A 3 4.15 8.42 -26.56
C GLY A 3 4.96 7.15 -26.78
N GLU A 4 5.95 6.97 -25.92
CA GLU A 4 6.47 5.67 -25.51
C GLU A 4 5.48 5.23 -24.42
N GLY A 5 4.51 4.37 -24.70
CA GLY A 5 4.76 2.99 -25.04
C GLY A 5 4.80 2.21 -23.73
N THR A 6 3.64 1.71 -23.29
CA THR A 6 3.50 0.75 -22.21
C THR A 6 4.65 -0.25 -22.31
N VAL A 7 5.46 -0.39 -21.26
CA VAL A 7 6.57 -1.35 -21.24
C VAL A 7 5.99 -2.74 -21.53
N ALA A 8 6.17 -3.21 -22.77
CA ALA A 8 5.76 -4.54 -23.18
C ALA A 8 6.79 -5.53 -22.63
N GLY A 9 6.46 -6.15 -21.50
CA GLY A 9 7.27 -7.11 -20.76
C GLY A 9 6.80 -7.21 -19.30
N GLU A 10 7.10 -8.32 -18.64
CA GLU A 10 6.87 -8.48 -17.20
C GLU A 10 7.70 -7.45 -16.43
N ILE A 11 7.03 -6.43 -15.87
CA ILE A 11 7.69 -5.35 -15.15
C ILE A 11 8.20 -5.93 -13.82
N PRO A 12 9.50 -5.84 -13.48
CA PRO A 12 10.00 -6.42 -12.25
C PRO A 12 9.43 -5.67 -11.04
N LEU A 13 9.27 -6.38 -9.91
CA LEU A 13 9.04 -5.73 -8.62
C LEU A 13 10.29 -4.94 -8.23
N SER A 14 10.11 -3.81 -7.55
CA SER A 14 11.21 -3.22 -6.78
C SER A 14 11.66 -4.19 -5.69
N TYR A 15 12.91 -4.08 -5.21
CA TYR A 15 13.42 -4.96 -4.15
C TYR A 15 12.58 -4.89 -2.86
N ALA A 16 11.99 -3.73 -2.55
CA ALA A 16 11.08 -3.57 -1.42
C ALA A 16 9.75 -4.32 -1.65
N GLN A 17 9.15 -4.20 -2.84
CA GLN A 17 7.95 -4.97 -3.19
C GLN A 17 8.24 -6.48 -3.19
N LEU A 18 9.40 -6.91 -3.67
CA LEU A 18 9.78 -8.33 -3.70
C LEU A 18 9.84 -8.93 -2.29
N ALA A 19 10.39 -8.19 -1.32
CA ALA A 19 10.40 -8.61 0.09
C ALA A 19 8.98 -8.75 0.66
N LEU A 20 8.09 -7.81 0.35
CA LEU A 20 6.69 -7.84 0.78
C LEU A 20 5.90 -8.98 0.13
N TRP A 21 6.08 -9.19 -1.17
CA TRP A 21 5.46 -10.28 -1.91
C TRP A 21 5.93 -11.65 -1.40
N PHE A 22 7.22 -11.78 -1.10
CA PHE A 22 7.76 -12.99 -0.49
C PHE A 22 7.14 -13.28 0.88
N ASN A 23 6.95 -12.25 1.71
CA ASN A 23 6.26 -12.42 2.99
C ASN A 23 4.79 -12.82 2.81
N ASP A 24 4.07 -12.19 1.88
CA ASP A 24 2.68 -12.56 1.54
C ASP A 24 2.56 -14.04 1.15
N ARG A 25 3.48 -14.54 0.32
CA ARG A 25 3.52 -15.97 -0.08
C ARG A 25 3.81 -16.92 1.07
N LEU A 26 4.68 -16.53 2.00
CA LEU A 26 5.04 -17.34 3.17
C LEU A 26 3.93 -17.36 4.23
N GLN A 27 3.24 -16.23 4.41
CA GLN A 27 2.25 -16.00 5.46
C GLN A 27 0.86 -15.79 4.85
N GLN A 28 0.35 -16.79 4.12
CA GLN A 28 -0.96 -16.69 3.49
C GLN A 28 -2.05 -16.37 4.54
N GLY A 29 -2.82 -15.30 4.30
CA GLY A 29 -3.84 -14.83 5.24
C GLY A 29 -3.33 -13.92 6.35
N ASP A 30 -2.13 -13.35 6.20
CA ASP A 30 -1.59 -12.32 7.09
C ASP A 30 -1.94 -10.90 6.59
N ALA A 31 -2.41 -10.06 7.50
CA ALA A 31 -2.73 -8.65 7.25
C ALA A 31 -1.69 -7.68 7.85
N SER A 32 -0.53 -8.17 8.29
CA SER A 32 0.54 -7.38 8.94
C SER A 32 1.02 -6.19 8.10
N TYR A 33 0.86 -6.25 6.77
CA TYR A 33 1.26 -5.20 5.85
C TYR A 33 0.08 -4.39 5.30
N ASN A 34 -1.11 -4.52 5.89
CA ASN A 34 -2.19 -3.58 5.65
C ASN A 34 -1.88 -2.25 6.37
N MET A 35 -2.17 -1.15 5.68
CA MET A 35 -2.04 0.23 6.17
C MET A 35 -3.43 0.87 6.23
N PRO A 36 -4.20 0.63 7.31
CA PRO A 36 -5.51 1.24 7.48
C PRO A 36 -5.40 2.71 7.92
N VAL A 37 -6.19 3.58 7.28
CA VAL A 37 -6.37 4.98 7.66
C VAL A 37 -7.86 5.26 7.80
N ALA A 38 -8.27 5.68 9.00
CA ALA A 38 -9.66 6.02 9.31
C ALA A 38 -9.83 7.53 9.46
N LEU A 39 -10.84 8.08 8.80
CA LEU A 39 -11.25 9.48 8.91
C LEU A 39 -12.74 9.55 9.22
N ARG A 40 -13.10 10.21 10.32
CA ARG A 40 -14.50 10.53 10.62
C ARG A 40 -14.88 11.85 9.96
N LEU A 41 -15.91 11.80 9.12
CA LEU A 41 -16.47 12.93 8.40
C LEU A 41 -17.83 13.29 8.99
N ARG A 42 -17.95 14.54 9.44
CA ARG A 42 -19.21 15.12 9.91
C ARG A 42 -19.73 16.12 8.89
N GLY A 43 -20.92 15.87 8.38
CA GLY A 43 -21.53 16.61 7.28
C GLY A 43 -22.02 15.69 6.15
N PRO A 44 -22.62 16.27 5.10
CA PRO A 44 -23.06 15.51 3.94
C PRO A 44 -21.85 14.90 3.20
N LEU A 45 -21.95 13.63 2.85
CA LEU A 45 -20.98 12.91 2.02
C LEU A 45 -21.72 12.38 0.80
N ASP A 46 -21.27 12.77 -0.40
CA ASP A 46 -21.78 12.21 -1.64
C ASP A 46 -20.93 10.98 -2.00
N ILE A 47 -21.54 9.80 -1.86
CA ILE A 47 -20.88 8.51 -2.06
C ILE A 47 -20.45 8.30 -3.52
N GLU A 48 -21.25 8.78 -4.48
CA GLU A 48 -20.93 8.60 -5.90
C GLU A 48 -19.83 9.57 -6.34
N VAL A 49 -19.81 10.79 -5.78
CA VAL A 49 -18.68 11.71 -5.92
C VAL A 49 -17.41 11.12 -5.30
N LEU A 50 -17.49 10.51 -4.11
CA LEU A 50 -16.35 9.84 -3.49
C LEU A 50 -15.85 8.64 -4.32
N ARG A 51 -16.76 7.85 -4.89
CA ARG A 51 -16.43 6.75 -5.79
C ARG A 51 -15.71 7.25 -7.03
N ALA A 52 -16.24 8.29 -7.69
CA ALA A 52 -15.58 8.90 -8.85
C ALA A 52 -14.20 9.48 -8.51
N ALA A 53 -14.07 10.13 -7.36
CA ALA A 53 -12.79 10.66 -6.88
C ALA A 53 -11.75 9.57 -6.62
N LEU A 54 -12.17 8.45 -6.02
CA LEU A 54 -11.31 7.29 -5.81
C LEU A 54 -10.86 6.68 -7.16
N ALA A 55 -11.77 6.57 -8.13
CA ALA A 55 -11.46 6.10 -9.47
C ALA A 55 -10.41 6.99 -10.17
N ASP A 56 -10.52 8.32 -10.01
CA ASP A 56 -9.53 9.26 -10.56
C ASP A 56 -8.15 9.08 -9.94
N VAL A 57 -8.08 8.88 -8.62
CA VAL A 57 -6.82 8.64 -7.90
C VAL A 57 -6.19 7.31 -8.32
N ILE A 58 -6.99 6.24 -8.43
CA ILE A 58 -6.54 4.93 -8.95
C ILE A 58 -6.04 5.07 -10.39
N GLY A 59 -6.73 5.86 -11.22
CA GLY A 59 -6.29 6.14 -12.59
C GLY A 59 -4.97 6.90 -12.64
N ARG A 60 -4.78 7.88 -11.75
CA ARG A 60 -3.57 8.71 -11.66
C ARG A 60 -2.34 7.92 -11.20
N HIS A 61 -2.49 7.03 -10.23
CA HIS A 61 -1.36 6.32 -9.60
C HIS A 61 -1.33 4.85 -10.01
N GLY A 62 -0.43 4.47 -10.92
CA GLY A 62 -0.33 3.09 -11.43
C GLY A 62 -0.16 2.03 -10.35
N ALA A 63 0.58 2.34 -9.28
CA ALA A 63 0.78 1.47 -8.12
C ALA A 63 -0.53 1.02 -7.45
N LEU A 64 -1.58 1.86 -7.46
CA LEU A 64 -2.88 1.55 -6.84
C LEU A 64 -3.75 0.61 -7.69
N ARG A 65 -3.41 0.42 -8.96
CA ARG A 65 -4.09 -0.50 -9.91
C ARG A 65 -3.16 -1.59 -10.42
N THR A 66 -2.13 -1.93 -9.63
CA THR A 66 -1.16 -2.98 -9.97
C THR A 66 -1.49 -4.26 -9.21
N VAL A 67 -1.48 -5.39 -9.90
CA VAL A 67 -1.49 -6.74 -9.31
C VAL A 67 -0.12 -7.40 -9.50
N PHE A 68 0.17 -8.42 -8.69
CA PHE A 68 1.48 -9.06 -8.52
C PHE A 68 1.40 -10.59 -8.71
N PRO A 69 1.02 -11.05 -9.92
CA PRO A 69 1.07 -12.47 -10.27
C PRO A 69 2.52 -12.98 -10.30
N ASP A 70 2.68 -14.30 -10.30
CA ASP A 70 3.94 -14.96 -10.62
C ASP A 70 3.85 -15.83 -11.87
N GLN A 71 4.99 -15.96 -12.55
CA GLN A 71 5.23 -16.96 -13.58
C GLN A 71 6.40 -17.83 -13.11
N ASP A 72 6.14 -19.12 -12.91
CA ASP A 72 7.13 -20.11 -12.45
C ASP A 72 7.88 -19.65 -11.17
N GLY A 73 7.16 -19.03 -10.23
CA GLY A 73 7.71 -18.53 -8.97
C GLY A 73 8.42 -17.17 -9.07
N THR A 74 8.45 -16.54 -10.25
CA THR A 74 8.99 -15.18 -10.44
C THR A 74 7.85 -14.16 -10.48
N PRO A 75 7.75 -13.24 -9.52
CA PRO A 75 6.70 -12.23 -9.53
C PRO A 75 6.99 -11.10 -10.49
N TYR A 76 5.93 -10.50 -11.02
CA TYR A 76 6.00 -9.27 -11.82
C TYR A 76 4.82 -8.34 -11.55
N GLN A 77 4.99 -7.07 -11.87
CA GLN A 77 3.96 -6.06 -11.79
C GLN A 77 3.11 -6.09 -13.05
N ARG A 78 1.79 -6.23 -12.87
CA ARG A 78 0.81 -6.08 -13.95
C ARG A 78 -0.10 -4.90 -13.62
N ILE A 79 0.17 -3.78 -14.28
CA ILE A 79 -0.63 -2.55 -14.14
C ILE A 79 -1.89 -2.71 -14.97
N LEU A 80 -3.06 -2.73 -14.33
CA LEU A 80 -4.36 -2.88 -14.98
C LEU A 80 -4.76 -1.56 -15.65
N ASP A 81 -5.45 -1.57 -16.80
CA ASP A 81 -6.02 -0.35 -17.36
C ASP A 81 -7.03 0.25 -16.39
N ALA A 82 -6.96 1.56 -16.14
CA ALA A 82 -7.85 2.22 -15.18
C ALA A 82 -9.34 2.04 -15.53
N ARG A 83 -9.68 1.81 -16.80
CA ARG A 83 -11.05 1.58 -17.27
C ARG A 83 -11.58 0.19 -16.92
N ASP A 84 -10.69 -0.76 -16.69
CA ASP A 84 -11.02 -2.16 -16.40
C ASP A 84 -11.04 -2.44 -14.87
N VAL A 85 -10.68 -1.45 -14.06
CA VAL A 85 -10.64 -1.56 -12.59
C VAL A 85 -11.96 -1.13 -11.99
N GLU A 86 -12.65 -2.05 -11.33
CA GLU A 86 -13.78 -1.71 -10.47
C GLU A 86 -13.30 -0.89 -9.27
N THR A 87 -13.97 0.24 -9.00
CA THR A 87 -13.61 1.09 -7.87
C THR A 87 -13.98 0.41 -6.55
N PRO A 88 -13.00 0.11 -5.67
CA PRO A 88 -13.20 -0.74 -4.50
C PRO A 88 -13.81 0.04 -3.33
N LEU A 89 -14.99 0.64 -3.55
CA LEU A 89 -15.74 1.40 -2.55
C LEU A 89 -17.02 0.66 -2.13
N SER A 90 -17.13 0.38 -0.84
CA SER A 90 -18.32 -0.20 -0.20
C SER A 90 -18.90 0.74 0.85
N VAL A 91 -20.21 0.68 1.05
CA VAL A 91 -20.91 1.42 2.12
C VAL A 91 -21.59 0.41 3.03
N VAL A 92 -21.37 0.55 4.34
CA VAL A 92 -21.88 -0.36 5.36
C VAL A 92 -22.59 0.48 6.42
N PRO A 93 -23.90 0.28 6.67
CA PRO A 93 -24.55 0.87 7.83
C PRO A 93 -23.87 0.40 9.11
N ALA A 94 -23.62 1.32 10.03
CA ALA A 94 -22.99 1.02 11.32
C ALA A 94 -23.65 1.83 12.42
N ASP A 95 -23.56 1.33 13.65
CA ASP A 95 -23.78 2.13 14.84
C ASP A 95 -22.46 2.34 15.59
N GLU A 96 -22.47 3.28 16.54
CA GLU A 96 -21.29 3.67 17.29
C GLU A 96 -20.69 2.51 18.10
N ALA A 97 -21.52 1.54 18.51
CA ALA A 97 -21.09 0.41 19.35
C ALA A 97 -20.39 -0.67 18.53
N ALA A 98 -20.85 -0.93 17.30
CA ALA A 98 -20.28 -1.91 16.38
C ALA A 98 -19.03 -1.39 15.64
N LEU A 99 -18.89 -0.06 15.53
CA LEU A 99 -17.87 0.59 14.72
C LEU A 99 -16.43 0.12 15.00
N PRO A 100 -15.95 -0.01 16.25
CA PRO A 100 -14.58 -0.48 16.50
C PRO A 100 -14.32 -1.89 15.96
N GLY A 101 -15.29 -2.80 16.13
CA GLY A 101 -15.20 -4.18 15.62
C GLY A 101 -15.21 -4.24 14.10
N LEU A 102 -16.05 -3.41 13.46
CA LEU A 102 -16.12 -3.31 12.01
C LEU A 102 -14.82 -2.76 11.40
N ILE A 103 -14.21 -1.74 12.02
CA ILE A 103 -12.91 -1.21 11.60
C ILE A 103 -11.82 -2.28 11.75
N ALA A 104 -11.77 -2.95 12.90
CA ALA A 104 -10.78 -3.99 13.16
C ALA A 104 -10.89 -5.16 12.16
N ALA A 105 -12.12 -5.62 11.86
CA ALA A 105 -12.37 -6.64 10.87
C ALA A 105 -11.92 -6.20 9.48
N ALA A 106 -12.38 -5.02 9.02
CA ALA A 106 -12.04 -4.48 7.71
C ALA A 106 -10.53 -4.24 7.52
N SER A 107 -9.84 -3.81 8.57
CA SER A 107 -8.38 -3.57 8.54
C SER A 107 -7.57 -4.86 8.41
N ARG A 108 -8.16 -6.01 8.81
CA ARG A 108 -7.52 -7.33 8.78
C ARG A 108 -7.93 -8.18 7.57
N GLU A 109 -8.80 -7.66 6.71
CA GLU A 109 -9.13 -8.35 5.46
C GLU A 109 -7.88 -8.42 4.58
N CYS A 110 -7.43 -9.63 4.27
CA CYS A 110 -6.22 -9.85 3.46
C CYS A 110 -6.50 -9.51 1.99
N PHE A 111 -5.46 -9.11 1.26
CA PHE A 111 -5.51 -8.92 -0.18
C PHE A 111 -5.00 -10.17 -0.88
N ASP A 112 -5.63 -10.58 -1.98
CA ASP A 112 -4.97 -11.51 -2.91
C ASP A 112 -4.16 -10.70 -3.92
N LEU A 113 -2.90 -10.45 -3.62
CA LEU A 113 -2.04 -9.61 -4.44
C LEU A 113 -1.88 -10.11 -5.89
N ALA A 114 -2.18 -11.38 -6.18
CA ALA A 114 -2.09 -11.91 -7.55
C ALA A 114 -3.24 -11.45 -8.45
N THR A 115 -4.40 -11.11 -7.87
CA THR A 115 -5.65 -10.87 -8.61
C THR A 115 -6.37 -9.59 -8.21
N GLU A 116 -6.08 -9.05 -7.03
CA GLU A 116 -6.75 -7.91 -6.44
C GLU A 116 -5.81 -6.70 -6.35
N ILE A 117 -6.34 -5.52 -6.66
CA ILE A 117 -5.60 -4.28 -6.45
C ILE A 117 -5.41 -4.01 -4.94
N PRO A 118 -4.26 -3.47 -4.50
CA PRO A 118 -3.88 -3.36 -3.09
C PRO A 118 -4.55 -2.16 -2.37
N LEU A 119 -5.84 -1.92 -2.63
CA LEU A 119 -6.58 -0.77 -2.10
C LEU A 119 -8.07 -1.10 -1.92
N ARG A 120 -8.63 -0.75 -0.75
CA ARG A 120 -10.08 -0.79 -0.46
C ARG A 120 -10.50 0.47 0.26
N LEU A 121 -11.69 0.96 -0.02
CA LEU A 121 -12.34 2.04 0.71
C LEU A 121 -13.69 1.56 1.24
N ARG A 122 -13.92 1.70 2.54
CA ARG A 122 -15.18 1.37 3.18
C ARG A 122 -15.72 2.59 3.91
N VAL A 123 -16.97 2.94 3.62
CA VAL A 123 -17.70 3.99 4.32
C VAL A 123 -18.65 3.34 5.31
N PHE A 124 -18.41 3.57 6.60
CA PHE A 124 -19.36 3.21 7.65
C PHE A 124 -20.32 4.38 7.86
N ALA A 125 -21.60 4.18 7.49
CA ALA A 125 -22.64 5.20 7.62
C ALA A 125 -23.28 5.11 9.01
N LEU A 126 -22.95 6.07 9.89
CA LEU A 126 -23.47 6.19 11.27
C LEU A 126 -24.75 7.03 11.33
N GLY A 127 -24.98 7.85 10.31
CA GLY A 127 -26.20 8.63 10.12
C GLY A 127 -26.10 9.53 8.88
N PRO A 128 -27.12 10.34 8.59
CA PRO A 128 -27.17 11.18 7.38
C PRO A 128 -26.02 12.20 7.25
N GLN A 129 -25.34 12.52 8.35
CA GLN A 129 -24.25 13.49 8.40
C GLN A 129 -23.06 12.99 9.23
N ASP A 130 -22.96 11.67 9.46
CA ASP A 130 -21.87 11.09 10.24
C ASP A 130 -21.39 9.80 9.58
N HIS A 131 -20.13 9.82 9.16
CA HIS A 131 -19.53 8.78 8.36
C HIS A 131 -18.13 8.50 8.87
N LEU A 132 -17.70 7.25 8.89
CA LEU A 132 -16.30 6.90 9.01
C LEU A 132 -15.81 6.29 7.69
N VAL A 133 -14.84 6.95 7.08
CA VAL A 133 -14.17 6.47 5.88
C VAL A 133 -12.92 5.73 6.31
N LEU A 134 -12.87 4.43 6.01
CA LEU A 134 -11.70 3.59 6.20
C LEU A 134 -11.09 3.29 4.83
N LEU A 135 -9.88 3.78 4.61
CA LEU A 135 -9.05 3.38 3.48
C LEU A 135 -8.04 2.35 3.98
N VAL A 136 -8.00 1.18 3.34
CA VAL A 136 -7.00 0.15 3.63
C VAL A 136 -6.19 -0.06 2.36
N GLN A 137 -4.89 0.15 2.44
CA GLN A 137 -3.96 -0.11 1.35
C GLN A 137 -2.94 -1.16 1.79
N HIS A 138 -2.49 -2.03 0.90
CA HIS A 138 -1.34 -2.88 1.20
C HIS A 138 -0.02 -2.11 1.03
N HIS A 139 0.95 -2.34 1.91
CA HIS A 139 2.25 -1.64 1.93
C HIS A 139 3.06 -1.84 0.63
N ILE A 140 2.72 -2.84 -0.19
CA ILE A 140 3.34 -3.10 -1.51
C ILE A 140 3.07 -1.97 -2.52
N ALA A 141 2.03 -1.17 -2.33
CA ALA A 141 1.63 -0.09 -3.23
C ALA A 141 1.90 1.32 -2.67
N GLY A 142 2.48 1.43 -1.48
CA GLY A 142 2.81 2.71 -0.89
C GLY A 142 3.29 2.61 0.54
N ASP A 143 3.79 3.73 1.04
CA ASP A 143 4.46 3.85 2.33
C ASP A 143 3.92 5.04 3.12
N GLY A 144 4.52 5.33 4.28
CA GLY A 144 4.15 6.49 5.09
C GLY A 144 4.27 7.82 4.34
N TRP A 145 5.21 7.96 3.39
CA TRP A 145 5.36 9.15 2.57
C TRP A 145 4.23 9.32 1.56
N SER A 146 3.71 8.19 1.07
CA SER A 146 2.65 8.10 0.07
C SER A 146 1.28 8.52 0.63
N MET A 147 1.08 8.45 1.95
CA MET A 147 -0.21 8.74 2.58
C MET A 147 -0.65 10.19 2.42
N ALA A 148 0.26 11.16 2.54
CA ALA A 148 -0.09 12.58 2.38
C ALA A 148 -0.47 12.95 0.94
N PRO A 149 0.29 12.56 -0.11
CA PRO A 149 -0.11 12.71 -1.50
C PRO A 149 -1.44 12.01 -1.83
N LEU A 150 -1.67 10.80 -1.31
CA LEU A 150 -2.93 10.07 -1.51
C LEU A 150 -4.13 10.85 -0.97
N ALA A 151 -4.05 11.31 0.29
CA ALA A 151 -5.10 12.10 0.91
C ALA A 151 -5.34 13.43 0.18
N ARG A 152 -4.26 14.11 -0.25
CA ARG A 152 -4.35 15.35 -1.04
C ARG A 152 -5.07 15.11 -2.37
N ASP A 153 -4.64 14.12 -3.13
CA ASP A 153 -5.17 13.85 -4.46
C ASP A 153 -6.63 13.38 -4.37
N LEU A 154 -7.00 12.58 -3.36
CA LEU A 154 -8.40 12.21 -3.12
C LEU A 154 -9.27 13.43 -2.81
N ASN A 155 -8.79 14.34 -1.97
CA ASN A 155 -9.52 15.58 -1.67
C ASN A 155 -9.66 16.48 -2.91
N THR A 156 -8.60 16.66 -3.69
CA THR A 156 -8.63 17.41 -4.95
C THR A 156 -9.64 16.79 -5.92
N ALA A 157 -9.63 15.47 -6.07
CA ALA A 157 -10.55 14.77 -6.96
C ALA A 157 -12.00 14.88 -6.49
N TYR A 158 -12.24 14.73 -5.18
CA TYR A 158 -13.57 14.87 -4.60
C TYR A 158 -14.15 16.27 -4.85
N LEU A 159 -13.38 17.33 -4.61
CA LEU A 159 -13.83 18.70 -4.84
C LEU A 159 -14.12 19.00 -6.31
N ALA A 160 -13.28 18.49 -7.24
CA ALA A 160 -13.51 18.64 -8.67
C ALA A 160 -14.79 17.91 -9.12
N ARG A 161 -14.97 16.67 -8.68
CA ARG A 161 -16.15 15.85 -9.00
C ARG A 161 -17.43 16.41 -8.39
N LEU A 162 -17.36 16.97 -7.19
CA LEU A 162 -18.48 17.68 -6.56
C LEU A 162 -18.92 18.90 -7.38
N ALA A 163 -17.99 19.56 -8.06
CA ALA A 163 -18.26 20.65 -9.00
C ALA A 163 -18.67 20.17 -10.41
N GLY A 164 -18.84 18.86 -10.62
CA GLY A 164 -19.18 18.26 -11.92
C GLY A 164 -18.04 18.28 -12.93
N GLN A 165 -16.79 18.40 -12.48
CA GLN A 165 -15.60 18.44 -13.33
C GLN A 165 -14.69 17.23 -13.09
N ALA A 166 -13.85 16.90 -14.07
CA ALA A 166 -12.73 16.01 -13.83
C ALA A 166 -11.61 16.74 -13.07
N PRO A 167 -10.78 16.04 -12.28
CA PRO A 167 -9.66 16.67 -11.60
C PRO A 167 -8.64 17.22 -12.62
N ASP A 168 -8.25 18.48 -12.44
CA ASP A 168 -7.23 19.13 -13.25
C ASP A 168 -5.90 19.09 -12.50
N TRP A 169 -5.06 18.11 -12.85
CA TRP A 169 -3.75 17.92 -12.27
C TRP A 169 -2.71 17.68 -13.37
N PRO A 170 -1.46 18.16 -13.18
CA PRO A 170 -0.41 17.85 -14.13
C PRO A 170 -0.14 16.34 -14.15
N PRO A 171 0.29 15.79 -15.30
CA PRO A 171 0.72 14.41 -15.37
C PRO A 171 1.85 14.14 -14.36
N LEU A 172 1.91 12.93 -13.82
CA LEU A 172 3.02 12.52 -12.97
C LEU A 172 4.30 12.49 -13.81
N ALA A 173 5.42 12.91 -13.21
CA ALA A 173 6.70 12.93 -13.89
C ALA A 173 7.25 11.51 -14.15
N ALA A 174 6.86 10.55 -13.32
CA ALA A 174 7.19 9.13 -13.46
C ALA A 174 6.14 8.27 -12.73
N ASP A 175 5.94 7.04 -13.20
CA ASP A 175 5.18 6.00 -12.50
C ASP A 175 6.12 5.17 -11.60
N PHE A 176 5.58 4.53 -10.56
CA PHE A 176 6.34 3.66 -9.68
C PHE A 176 6.94 2.45 -10.42
N ALA A 177 6.27 1.96 -11.44
CA ALA A 177 6.80 0.89 -12.29
C ALA A 177 8.10 1.31 -13.01
N GLU A 178 8.21 2.57 -13.43
CA GLU A 178 9.43 3.10 -14.04
C GLU A 178 10.56 3.20 -13.01
N HIS A 179 10.22 3.55 -11.76
CA HIS A 179 11.16 3.49 -10.64
C HIS A 179 11.70 2.07 -10.42
N ALA A 180 10.84 1.05 -10.42
CA ALA A 180 11.27 -0.34 -10.26
C ALA A 180 12.24 -0.76 -11.37
N VAL A 181 11.93 -0.45 -12.64
CA VAL A 181 12.84 -0.72 -13.77
C VAL A 181 14.16 0.03 -13.63
N ALA A 182 14.11 1.31 -13.24
CA ALA A 182 15.31 2.12 -13.03
C ALA A 182 16.17 1.60 -11.88
N GLN A 183 15.55 1.10 -10.80
CA GLN A 183 16.24 0.50 -9.67
C GLN A 183 17.05 -0.73 -10.10
N HIS A 184 16.45 -1.66 -10.85
CA HIS A 184 17.15 -2.83 -11.39
C HIS A 184 18.28 -2.43 -12.33
N ARG A 185 18.04 -1.48 -13.24
CA ARG A 185 19.08 -0.98 -14.15
C ARG A 185 20.25 -0.34 -13.42
N SER A 186 19.97 0.46 -12.39
CA SER A 186 21.00 1.18 -11.63
C SER A 186 21.84 0.26 -10.75
N LEU A 187 21.24 -0.80 -10.21
CA LEU A 187 21.91 -1.73 -9.32
C LEU A 187 22.65 -2.83 -10.09
N GLY A 188 22.22 -3.17 -11.31
CA GLY A 188 22.84 -4.19 -12.14
C GLY A 188 22.52 -5.61 -11.67
N SER A 189 23.38 -6.57 -12.03
CA SER A 189 23.18 -7.99 -11.74
C SER A 189 24.13 -8.51 -10.66
N LEU A 190 23.69 -9.48 -9.87
CA LEU A 190 24.54 -10.24 -8.94
C LEU A 190 25.58 -11.14 -9.65
N ASP A 191 25.37 -11.44 -10.93
CA ASP A 191 26.32 -12.20 -11.75
C ASP A 191 27.52 -11.36 -12.20
N ASP A 192 27.39 -10.02 -12.10
CA ASP A 192 28.46 -9.08 -12.39
C ASP A 192 29.11 -8.61 -11.07
N PRO A 193 30.37 -8.99 -10.79
CA PRO A 193 31.05 -8.60 -9.55
C PRO A 193 31.28 -7.09 -9.45
N ASP A 194 31.30 -6.36 -10.57
CA ASP A 194 31.53 -4.92 -10.62
C ASP A 194 30.22 -4.10 -10.53
N SER A 195 29.07 -4.78 -10.38
CA SER A 195 27.78 -4.12 -10.27
C SER A 195 27.55 -3.44 -8.92
N GLY A 196 26.61 -2.49 -8.90
CA GLY A 196 26.20 -1.80 -7.68
C GLY A 196 25.61 -2.76 -6.63
N ILE A 197 24.80 -3.73 -7.06
CA ILE A 197 24.20 -4.72 -6.15
C ILE A 197 25.25 -5.65 -5.55
N SER A 198 26.23 -6.09 -6.34
CA SER A 198 27.34 -6.93 -5.86
C SER A 198 28.19 -6.20 -4.82
N SER A 199 28.50 -4.93 -5.09
CA SER A 199 29.24 -4.06 -4.16
C SER A 199 28.48 -3.83 -2.85
N GLN A 200 27.18 -3.53 -2.91
CA GLN A 200 26.32 -3.38 -1.73
C GLN A 200 26.23 -4.68 -0.93
N LEU A 201 26.08 -5.82 -1.60
CA LEU A 201 26.02 -7.12 -0.95
C LEU A 201 27.33 -7.46 -0.23
N ALA A 202 28.47 -7.19 -0.85
CA ALA A 202 29.78 -7.40 -0.22
C ALA A 202 29.92 -6.57 1.07
N TYR A 203 29.57 -5.28 1.00
CA TYR A 203 29.58 -4.40 2.16
C TYR A 203 28.66 -4.91 3.29
N TRP A 204 27.40 -5.24 2.99
CA TRP A 204 26.45 -5.65 4.03
C TRP A 204 26.78 -7.01 4.63
N LYS A 205 27.39 -7.93 3.87
CA LYS A 205 27.91 -9.20 4.41
C LYS A 205 29.00 -8.96 5.46
N GLU A 206 29.90 -8.00 5.21
CA GLU A 206 30.94 -7.64 6.16
C GLU A 206 30.37 -6.88 7.37
N ALA A 207 29.55 -5.86 7.12
CA ALA A 207 29.00 -5.00 8.16
C ALA A 207 28.10 -5.75 9.14
N LEU A 208 27.40 -6.79 8.68
CA LEU A 208 26.51 -7.62 9.50
C LEU A 208 27.17 -8.92 9.96
N ALA A 209 28.48 -9.11 9.72
CA ALA A 209 29.18 -10.32 10.14
C ALA A 209 29.21 -10.43 11.67
N GLY A 210 28.76 -11.57 12.20
CA GLY A 210 28.83 -11.88 13.62
C GLY A 210 27.76 -11.22 14.50
N ILE A 211 26.73 -10.59 13.90
CA ILE A 211 25.56 -10.16 14.67
C ILE A 211 24.84 -11.38 15.27
N PRO A 212 24.24 -11.24 16.47
CA PRO A 212 23.49 -12.34 17.07
C PRO A 212 22.18 -12.61 16.31
N ASP A 213 21.78 -13.87 16.24
CA ASP A 213 20.51 -14.29 15.61
C ASP A 213 19.28 -13.66 16.31
N CYS A 214 19.37 -13.43 17.62
CA CYS A 214 18.32 -12.80 18.42
C CYS A 214 18.93 -11.92 19.50
N LEU A 215 18.36 -10.73 19.68
CA LEU A 215 18.69 -9.87 20.81
C LEU A 215 18.20 -10.49 22.13
N PRO A 216 19.01 -10.50 23.20
CA PRO A 216 18.62 -11.01 24.51
C PRO A 216 17.83 -9.95 25.29
N LEU A 217 16.65 -9.58 24.78
CA LEU A 217 15.76 -8.67 25.48
C LEU A 217 15.11 -9.37 26.69
N PRO A 218 14.79 -8.64 27.77
CA PRO A 218 14.10 -9.21 28.93
C PRO A 218 12.62 -9.45 28.60
N THR A 219 12.32 -10.55 27.90
CA THR A 219 10.96 -10.88 27.47
C THR A 219 10.17 -11.60 28.56
N ASP A 220 8.88 -11.28 28.68
CA ASP A 220 7.98 -11.93 29.65
C ASP A 220 7.66 -13.39 29.30
N ARG A 221 7.85 -13.77 28.03
CA ARG A 221 7.50 -15.08 27.48
C ARG A 221 8.61 -15.60 26.56
N PRO A 222 8.78 -16.93 26.42
CA PRO A 222 9.70 -17.50 25.45
C PRO A 222 9.23 -17.21 24.01
N ARG A 223 10.18 -17.07 23.08
CA ARG A 223 9.89 -16.88 21.66
C ARG A 223 9.22 -18.15 21.08
N PRO A 224 8.02 -18.06 20.48
CA PRO A 224 7.38 -19.22 19.85
C PRO A 224 8.07 -19.59 18.53
N PRO A 225 7.94 -20.85 18.07
CA PRO A 225 8.50 -21.28 16.79
C PRO A 225 7.78 -20.71 15.56
N VAL A 226 6.54 -20.23 15.74
CA VAL A 226 5.71 -19.58 14.71
C VAL A 226 5.29 -18.22 15.26
N MET A 227 5.49 -17.16 14.49
CA MET A 227 5.07 -15.80 14.88
C MET A 227 3.53 -15.70 14.83
N SER A 228 2.92 -15.10 15.85
CA SER A 228 1.47 -14.85 15.87
C SER A 228 1.08 -13.57 15.14
N HIS A 229 2.03 -12.68 14.87
CA HIS A 229 1.81 -11.33 14.31
C HIS A 229 0.91 -10.41 15.17
N GLU A 230 0.52 -10.85 16.36
CA GLU A 230 -0.22 -10.04 17.32
C GLU A 230 0.71 -9.04 17.99
N GLY A 231 0.37 -7.76 17.89
CA GLY A 231 1.06 -6.65 18.54
C GLY A 231 0.09 -5.74 19.28
N ASP A 232 0.65 -4.92 20.17
CA ASP A 232 -0.07 -3.88 20.90
C ASP A 232 0.78 -2.60 20.90
N TYR A 233 0.17 -1.45 21.17
CA TYR A 233 0.85 -0.17 21.24
C TYR A 233 0.58 0.50 22.58
N PHE A 234 1.62 1.08 23.17
CA PHE A 234 1.51 1.86 24.40
C PHE A 234 1.84 3.32 24.09
N PRO A 235 0.82 4.21 24.02
CA PRO A 235 1.06 5.62 23.74
C PRO A 235 1.77 6.27 24.93
N TRP A 236 2.82 7.03 24.64
CA TRP A 236 3.55 7.80 25.62
C TRP A 236 3.90 9.18 25.07
N GLU A 237 3.75 10.22 25.89
CA GLU A 237 4.07 11.59 25.52
C GLU A 237 5.31 12.06 26.29
N ILE A 238 6.27 12.64 25.57
CA ILE A 238 7.42 13.30 26.18
C ILE A 238 7.02 14.77 26.44
N PRO A 239 7.04 15.25 27.70
CA PRO A 239 6.70 16.63 28.00
C PRO A 239 7.59 17.62 27.27
N ALA A 240 7.01 18.70 26.74
CA ALA A 240 7.78 19.79 26.17
C ALA A 240 8.55 20.51 27.29
N GLY A 241 9.89 20.49 27.24
CA GLY A 241 10.76 21.19 28.20
C GLY A 241 11.82 20.33 28.91
N LEU A 242 12.06 19.09 28.45
CA LEU A 242 13.29 18.35 28.77
C LEU A 242 14.51 18.92 28.05
#